data_AF-A0A832Z5N2-F1
#
_entry.id   AF-A0A832Z5N2-F1
#
_cell.length_a   1.000
_cell.length_b   1.000
_cell.length_c   1.000
_cell.angle_alpha   90.00
_cell.angle_beta   90.00
_cell.angle_gamma   90.00
#
_symmetry.space_group_name_H-M   'P 1'
#
loop_
_entity.id
_entity.type
_entity.pdbx_description
1 polymer ?
#
loop_
_entity_poly.entity_id
_entity_poly.type
_entity_poly.pdbx_seq_one_letter_code
_entity_poly.pdbx_strand_id
1 'polypeptide(L)'
;MERALRLVLAFAVIGTLVISMLSSVALASYKFGVELPLITAQLSAASKQCVECHKLATPFIVYDWQKSRHYLVGVGCYECHAANPDRPDAFEHFGFKITMVVTPKQCARCHAAIVEEFMKSVHAYAGIHCYLLPEAPFFWVSVAYKPFEGLWKHIDDKIPVDYIKVFPVLGLKKTAPDVYKLQMEMYNGEPGIVAFTEDPTVAILGGAEPQGLSIENADVKKLIILWGLEGCMACHGANLNPKFAEEVEKRTGKFAGYVFVPGTKKFDPSIILNHGIGRINPDGSLGACEACHFAHSFSIKIARKAWEACGRCHYGADHPNDEHWKASMHGALVLGEYEDYAWDKRPNDWRPGRDYRGPTCASCHMGAVFDEQGNVKYASSHDVASICKWKLGKWLMSLLRVAGMRDPSAPAWVCEYWEKEYGMKIVYPEPDWKERRKRCIEMCSQCHTKYYAAS
;
A
#
# COMPACT_ATOMS: atom_id res chain seq x y z
N MET A 1 -2.94 -57.78 46.81
CA MET A 1 -3.91 -57.86 45.69
C MET A 1 -4.74 -56.57 45.56
N GLU A 2 -5.29 -56.05 46.65
CA GLU A 2 -6.18 -54.88 46.63
C GLU A 2 -5.53 -53.55 46.15
N ARG A 3 -4.27 -53.28 46.53
CA ARG A 3 -3.55 -52.07 46.06
C ARG A 3 -3.22 -52.10 44.56
N ALA A 4 -2.87 -53.27 44.04
CA ALA A 4 -2.57 -53.45 42.62
C ALA A 4 -3.83 -53.25 41.76
N LEU A 5 -4.98 -53.76 42.22
CA LEU A 5 -6.26 -53.58 41.53
C LEU A 5 -6.71 -52.10 41.52
N ARG A 6 -6.52 -51.37 42.62
CA ARG A 6 -6.80 -49.92 42.69
C ARG A 6 -5.91 -49.11 41.76
N LEU A 7 -4.63 -49.46 41.62
CA LEU A 7 -3.71 -48.81 40.68
C LEU A 7 -4.12 -49.07 39.23
N VAL A 8 -4.44 -50.32 38.88
CA VAL A 8 -4.88 -50.66 37.52
C VAL A 8 -6.18 -49.93 37.16
N LEU A 9 -7.13 -49.85 38.08
CA LEU A 9 -8.38 -49.09 37.87
C LEU A 9 -8.13 -47.58 37.74
N ALA A 10 -7.21 -47.01 38.53
CA ALA A 10 -6.85 -45.60 38.41
C ALA A 10 -6.19 -45.29 37.05
N PHE A 11 -5.26 -46.14 36.59
CA PHE A 11 -4.66 -45.99 35.27
C PHE A 11 -5.67 -46.20 34.13
N ALA A 12 -6.61 -47.12 34.29
CA ALA A 12 -7.69 -47.33 33.32
C ALA A 12 -8.56 -46.07 33.20
N VAL A 13 -9.01 -45.50 34.33
CA VAL A 13 -9.84 -44.28 34.36
C VAL A 13 -9.11 -43.07 33.80
N ILE A 14 -7.84 -42.88 34.16
CA ILE A 14 -7.01 -41.80 33.60
C ILE A 14 -6.84 -42.01 32.09
N GLY A 15 -6.59 -43.24 31.65
CA GLY A 15 -6.50 -43.60 30.24
C GLY A 15 -7.77 -43.27 29.46
N THR A 16 -8.95 -43.62 29.97
CA THR A 16 -10.23 -43.28 29.31
C THR A 16 -10.49 -41.79 29.28
N LEU A 17 -10.14 -41.04 30.33
CA LEU A 17 -10.29 -39.58 30.38
C LEU A 17 -9.38 -38.88 29.35
N VAL A 18 -8.13 -39.34 29.22
CA VAL A 18 -7.18 -38.80 28.23
C VAL A 18 -7.64 -39.10 26.80
N ILE A 19 -8.11 -40.33 26.53
CA ILE A 19 -8.64 -40.71 25.21
C ILE A 19 -9.90 -39.92 24.89
N SER A 20 -10.81 -39.72 25.85
CA SER A 20 -12.01 -38.89 25.71
C SER A 20 -11.67 -37.43 25.37
N MET A 21 -10.69 -36.84 26.07
CA MET A 21 -10.24 -35.47 25.80
C MET A 21 -9.63 -35.34 24.41
N LEU A 22 -8.72 -36.25 24.02
CA LEU A 22 -8.11 -36.25 22.68
C LEU A 22 -9.15 -36.41 21.57
N SER A 23 -10.16 -37.26 21.79
CA SER A 23 -11.27 -37.47 20.85
C SER A 23 -12.11 -36.22 20.68
N SER A 24 -12.38 -35.49 21.77
CA SER A 24 -13.16 -34.25 21.74
C SER A 24 -12.44 -33.09 21.03
N VAL A 25 -11.11 -33.01 21.17
CA VAL A 25 -10.26 -32.06 20.43
C VAL A 25 -10.24 -32.40 18.94
N ALA A 26 -10.11 -33.67 18.57
CA ALA A 26 -10.17 -34.11 17.18
C ALA A 26 -11.54 -33.84 16.53
N LEU A 27 -12.63 -34.07 17.27
CA LEU A 27 -13.99 -33.80 16.79
C LEU A 27 -14.27 -32.29 16.62
N ALA A 28 -13.73 -31.45 17.53
CA ALA A 28 -13.79 -30.00 17.38
C ALA A 28 -12.99 -29.53 16.15
N SER A 29 -11.81 -30.11 15.91
CA SER A 29 -10.99 -29.81 14.73
C SER A 29 -11.72 -30.14 13.42
N TYR A 30 -12.42 -31.26 13.38
CA TYR A 30 -13.21 -31.70 12.21
C TYR A 30 -14.47 -30.86 11.98
N LYS A 31 -15.23 -30.52 13.04
CA LYS A 31 -16.48 -29.75 12.92
C LYS A 31 -16.27 -28.27 12.57
N PHE A 32 -15.14 -27.68 12.95
CA PHE A 32 -14.86 -26.26 12.71
C PHE A 32 -13.96 -26.01 11.49
N GLY A 33 -13.55 -27.04 10.75
CA GLY A 33 -12.67 -26.88 9.58
C GLY A 33 -11.34 -26.20 9.90
N VAL A 34 -10.94 -26.23 11.18
CA VAL A 34 -9.66 -25.66 11.63
C VAL A 34 -8.62 -26.75 11.45
N GLU A 35 -8.07 -26.85 10.23
CA GLU A 35 -6.71 -27.33 10.09
C GLU A 35 -5.84 -26.37 10.90
N LEU A 36 -5.54 -26.70 12.16
CA LEU A 36 -4.46 -26.04 12.88
C LEU A 36 -3.22 -26.31 12.04
N PRO A 37 -2.60 -25.28 11.43
CA PRO A 37 -1.39 -25.49 10.67
C PRO A 37 -0.38 -26.02 11.68
N LEU A 38 0.04 -27.27 11.49
CA LEU A 38 1.20 -27.80 12.19
C LEU A 38 2.30 -26.76 11.93
N ILE A 39 2.84 -26.14 12.98
CA ILE A 39 4.00 -25.24 12.86
C ILE A 39 5.15 -26.15 12.44
N THR A 40 5.29 -26.39 11.13
CA THR A 40 6.28 -27.33 10.57
C THR A 40 7.63 -26.66 10.38
N ALA A 41 7.68 -25.33 10.33
CA ALA A 41 8.88 -24.58 10.05
C ALA A 41 9.42 -23.88 11.31
N GLN A 42 10.66 -24.21 11.67
CA GLN A 42 11.35 -23.57 12.77
C GLN A 42 11.98 -22.24 12.31
N LEU A 43 11.87 -21.20 13.13
CA LEU A 43 12.55 -19.92 12.87
C LEU A 43 14.08 -20.11 12.81
N SER A 44 14.73 -19.30 11.96
CA SER A 44 16.19 -19.22 11.92
C SER A 44 16.75 -18.73 13.25
N ALA A 45 18.04 -19.05 13.51
CA ALA A 45 18.72 -18.57 14.70
C ALA A 45 18.74 -17.03 14.78
N ALA A 46 18.92 -16.35 13.64
CA ALA A 46 18.88 -14.90 13.54
C ALA A 46 17.49 -14.35 13.93
N SER A 47 16.42 -14.87 13.31
CA SER A 47 15.05 -14.43 13.63
C SER A 47 14.66 -14.70 15.09
N LYS A 48 15.15 -15.78 15.70
CA LYS A 48 14.97 -16.02 17.15
C LYS A 48 15.59 -14.90 18.00
N GLN A 49 16.82 -14.49 17.69
CA GLN A 49 17.47 -13.37 18.39
C GLN A 49 16.73 -12.04 18.19
N CYS A 50 16.25 -11.78 16.97
CA CYS A 50 15.40 -10.62 16.69
C CYS A 50 14.15 -10.63 17.60
N VAL A 51 13.41 -11.75 17.64
CA VAL A 51 12.19 -11.88 18.44
C VAL A 51 12.46 -11.76 19.93
N GLU A 52 13.57 -12.30 20.43
CA GLU A 52 13.94 -12.21 21.86
C GLU A 52 14.10 -10.77 22.35
N CYS A 53 14.65 -9.89 21.53
CA CYS A 53 14.78 -8.47 21.85
C CYS A 53 13.49 -7.70 21.52
N HIS A 54 12.94 -7.90 20.32
CA HIS A 54 11.79 -7.13 19.84
C HIS A 54 10.47 -7.45 20.56
N LYS A 55 10.34 -8.59 21.24
CA LYS A 55 9.20 -8.83 22.14
C LYS A 55 9.16 -7.85 23.32
N LEU A 56 10.30 -7.23 23.66
CA LEU A 56 10.43 -6.21 24.68
C LEU A 56 10.41 -4.80 24.07
N ALA A 57 11.16 -4.59 22.99
CA ALA A 57 11.31 -3.26 22.38
C ALA A 57 10.09 -2.84 21.54
N THR A 58 9.50 -3.77 20.78
CA THR A 58 8.37 -3.51 19.88
C THR A 58 7.35 -4.66 19.95
N PRO A 59 6.74 -4.92 21.13
CA PRO A 59 5.88 -6.09 21.35
C PRO A 59 4.71 -6.18 20.37
N PHE A 60 4.17 -5.03 19.93
CA PHE A 60 3.09 -4.98 18.95
C PHE A 60 3.51 -5.58 17.60
N ILE A 61 4.70 -5.26 17.10
CA ILE A 61 5.20 -5.78 15.81
C ILE A 61 5.34 -7.30 15.87
N VAL A 62 5.90 -7.81 16.95
CA VAL A 62 6.06 -9.26 17.15
C VAL A 62 4.70 -9.95 17.21
N TYR A 63 3.75 -9.37 17.96
CA TYR A 63 2.40 -9.92 18.08
C TYR A 63 1.63 -9.90 16.76
N ASP A 64 1.74 -8.83 15.97
CA ASP A 64 1.09 -8.74 14.66
C ASP A 64 1.70 -9.74 13.66
N TRP A 65 3.03 -9.86 13.64
CA TRP A 65 3.73 -10.86 12.85
C TRP A 65 3.34 -12.30 13.23
N GLN A 66 3.19 -12.62 14.52
CA GLN A 66 2.76 -13.95 14.98
C GLN A 66 1.36 -14.36 14.50
N LYS A 67 0.52 -13.41 14.09
CA LYS A 67 -0.79 -13.69 13.47
C LYS A 67 -0.69 -13.98 11.98
N SER A 68 0.44 -13.69 11.36
CA SER A 68 0.63 -13.80 9.92
C SER A 68 0.72 -15.26 9.46
N ARG A 69 0.40 -15.50 8.18
CA ARG A 69 0.74 -16.78 7.54
C ARG A 69 2.25 -16.98 7.40
N HIS A 70 3.04 -15.90 7.35
CA HIS A 70 4.49 -15.95 7.31
C HIS A 70 5.08 -16.60 8.57
N TYR A 71 4.56 -16.27 9.75
CA TYR A 71 4.94 -16.92 11.01
C TYR A 71 4.73 -18.44 10.97
N LEU A 72 3.57 -18.87 10.47
CA LEU A 72 3.20 -20.29 10.40
C LEU A 72 4.12 -21.12 9.52
N VAL A 73 4.73 -20.50 8.50
CA VAL A 73 5.68 -21.14 7.58
C VAL A 73 7.15 -20.78 7.86
N GLY A 74 7.42 -20.18 9.04
CA GLY A 74 8.79 -19.93 9.52
C GLY A 74 9.51 -18.75 8.87
N VAL A 75 8.81 -17.87 8.15
CA VAL A 75 9.38 -16.62 7.63
C VAL A 75 9.39 -15.59 8.77
N GLY A 76 10.58 -15.37 9.35
CA GLY A 76 10.80 -14.45 10.46
C GLY A 76 11.35 -13.10 10.07
N CYS A 77 11.75 -12.33 11.08
CA CYS A 77 12.24 -10.96 10.93
C CYS A 77 13.45 -10.90 9.99
N TYR A 78 14.46 -11.75 10.24
CA TYR A 78 15.71 -11.72 9.49
C TYR A 78 15.52 -12.15 8.03
N GLU A 79 14.63 -13.11 7.78
CA GLU A 79 14.34 -13.56 6.42
C GLU A 79 13.88 -12.40 5.53
N CYS A 80 13.10 -11.44 6.05
CA CYS A 80 12.67 -10.25 5.31
C CYS A 80 13.65 -9.07 5.39
N HIS A 81 14.17 -8.78 6.58
CA HIS A 81 14.94 -7.56 6.84
C HIS A 81 16.43 -7.67 6.54
N ALA A 82 16.98 -8.88 6.35
CA ALA A 82 18.36 -9.05 5.93
C ALA A 82 18.64 -8.26 4.63
N ALA A 83 19.69 -7.45 4.66
CA ALA A 83 20.04 -6.56 3.56
C ALA A 83 21.44 -6.86 3.03
N ASN A 84 21.61 -6.71 1.71
CA ASN A 84 22.93 -6.64 1.12
C ASN A 84 23.63 -5.37 1.66
N PRO A 85 24.90 -5.45 2.13
CA PRO A 85 25.65 -4.29 2.60
C PRO A 85 25.73 -3.11 1.61
N ASP A 86 25.67 -3.36 0.31
CA ASP A 86 25.75 -2.35 -0.74
C ASP A 86 24.45 -1.54 -0.91
N ARG A 87 23.37 -1.97 -0.24
CA ARG A 87 22.11 -1.23 -0.27
C ARG A 87 22.27 0.12 0.47
N PRO A 88 21.79 1.23 -0.11
CA PRO A 88 21.93 2.54 0.52
C PRO A 88 21.26 2.68 1.90
N ASP A 89 20.26 1.85 2.16
CA ASP A 89 19.45 1.82 3.37
C ASP A 89 19.86 0.70 4.35
N ALA A 90 20.96 -0.01 4.10
CA ALA A 90 21.43 -1.09 4.96
C ALA A 90 22.31 -0.58 6.11
N PHE A 91 22.00 -0.99 7.34
CA PHE A 91 22.73 -0.61 8.54
C PHE A 91 23.02 -1.82 9.45
N GLU A 92 24.01 -1.68 10.33
CA GLU A 92 24.33 -2.68 11.34
C GLU A 92 23.34 -2.58 12.51
N HIS A 93 22.80 -3.72 12.92
CA HIS A 93 21.88 -3.82 14.03
C HIS A 93 22.18 -5.07 14.85
N PHE A 94 22.89 -4.90 15.97
CA PHE A 94 23.24 -5.97 16.91
C PHE A 94 23.89 -7.20 16.24
N GLY A 95 24.84 -6.97 15.34
CA GLY A 95 25.59 -8.03 14.64
C GLY A 95 24.95 -8.53 13.34
N PHE A 96 23.83 -7.91 12.91
CA PHE A 96 23.18 -8.20 11.65
C PHE A 96 23.18 -7.00 10.72
N LYS A 97 23.42 -7.22 9.43
CA LYS A 97 23.19 -6.22 8.38
C LYS A 97 21.73 -6.29 7.94
N ILE A 98 20.96 -5.24 8.24
CA ILE A 98 19.52 -5.20 7.96
C ILE A 98 19.10 -3.92 7.23
N THR A 99 17.88 -3.93 6.71
CA THR A 99 17.14 -2.75 6.27
C THR A 99 15.77 -2.71 6.95
N MET A 100 15.23 -1.51 7.18
CA MET A 100 13.83 -1.33 7.56
C MET A 100 12.89 -1.29 6.33
N VAL A 101 13.41 -0.99 5.14
CA VAL A 101 12.63 -0.89 3.90
C VAL A 101 12.72 -2.21 3.13
N VAL A 102 11.82 -3.14 3.46
CA VAL A 102 11.61 -4.37 2.69
C VAL A 102 10.94 -4.00 1.37
N THR A 103 11.55 -4.41 0.25
CA THR A 103 11.11 -4.00 -1.08
C THR A 103 10.53 -5.19 -1.85
N PRO A 104 9.90 -4.96 -3.02
CA PRO A 104 9.47 -6.04 -3.90
C PRO A 104 10.57 -7.04 -4.26
N LYS A 105 11.86 -6.65 -4.30
CA LYS A 105 12.95 -7.60 -4.54
C LYS A 105 13.10 -8.62 -3.42
N GLN A 106 12.90 -8.23 -2.15
CA GLN A 106 12.88 -9.19 -1.04
C GLN A 106 11.67 -10.12 -1.12
N CYS A 107 10.49 -9.61 -1.47
CA CYS A 107 9.28 -10.39 -1.65
C CYS A 107 9.43 -11.41 -2.79
N ALA A 108 10.07 -11.01 -3.90
CA ALA A 108 10.26 -11.83 -5.09
C ALA A 108 11.06 -13.11 -4.85
N ARG A 109 11.85 -13.20 -3.77
CA ARG A 109 12.54 -14.45 -3.39
C ARG A 109 11.59 -15.62 -3.16
N CYS A 110 10.35 -15.35 -2.74
CA CYS A 110 9.29 -16.35 -2.57
C CYS A 110 8.09 -16.10 -3.49
N HIS A 111 7.84 -14.84 -3.87
CA HIS A 111 6.66 -14.40 -4.62
C HIS A 111 7.01 -13.77 -5.97
N ALA A 112 7.96 -14.37 -6.71
CA ALA A 112 8.46 -13.83 -7.98
C ALA A 112 7.35 -13.52 -8.99
N ALA A 113 6.42 -14.47 -9.20
CA ALA A 113 5.31 -14.30 -10.15
C ALA A 113 4.39 -13.14 -9.76
N ILE A 114 4.12 -12.96 -8.45
CA ILE A 114 3.29 -11.86 -7.94
C ILE A 114 3.97 -10.52 -8.18
N VAL A 115 5.28 -10.43 -7.93
CA VAL A 115 6.04 -9.21 -8.18
C VAL A 115 6.09 -8.90 -9.68
N GLU A 116 6.29 -9.90 -10.53
CA GLU A 116 6.25 -9.73 -11.98
C GLU A 116 4.90 -9.20 -12.48
N GLU A 117 3.79 -9.73 -11.95
CA GLU A 117 2.45 -9.22 -12.24
C GLU A 117 2.27 -7.78 -11.76
N PHE A 118 2.66 -7.48 -10.52
CA PHE A 118 2.55 -6.15 -9.96
C PHE A 118 3.33 -5.11 -10.78
N MET A 119 4.51 -5.46 -11.26
CA MET A 119 5.33 -4.60 -12.13
C MET A 119 4.68 -4.32 -13.48
N LYS A 120 3.66 -5.09 -13.92
CA LYS A 120 2.86 -4.76 -15.12
C LYS A 120 1.80 -3.69 -14.81
N SER A 121 1.49 -3.48 -13.53
CA SER A 121 0.48 -2.51 -13.10
C SER A 121 1.01 -1.07 -13.10
N VAL A 122 0.12 -0.12 -13.39
CA VAL A 122 0.42 1.31 -13.23
C VAL A 122 0.73 1.69 -11.77
N HIS A 123 0.23 0.90 -10.82
CA HIS A 123 0.47 1.07 -9.39
C HIS A 123 1.97 1.02 -9.04
N ALA A 124 2.75 0.13 -9.67
CA ALA A 124 4.19 0.08 -9.47
C ALA A 124 4.88 1.40 -9.84
N TYR A 125 4.32 2.15 -10.79
CA TYR A 125 4.90 3.38 -11.33
C TYR A 125 4.25 4.65 -10.76
N ALA A 126 3.34 4.53 -9.80
CA ALA A 126 2.54 5.66 -9.30
C ALA A 126 3.41 6.77 -8.69
N GLY A 127 4.50 6.42 -7.99
CA GLY A 127 5.45 7.38 -7.44
C GLY A 127 6.19 8.11 -8.54
N ILE A 128 6.70 7.40 -9.56
CA ILE A 128 7.35 8.00 -10.73
C ILE A 128 6.42 9.02 -11.40
N HIS A 129 5.15 8.65 -11.62
CA HIS A 129 4.17 9.58 -12.18
C HIS A 129 3.99 10.83 -11.32
N CYS A 130 3.87 10.66 -10.01
CA CYS A 130 3.71 11.78 -9.07
C CYS A 130 4.95 12.69 -9.02
N TYR A 131 6.16 12.10 -8.98
CA TYR A 131 7.44 12.83 -8.92
C TYR A 131 7.79 13.60 -10.18
N LEU A 132 7.18 13.25 -11.32
CA LEU A 132 7.44 13.87 -12.62
C LEU A 132 6.30 14.79 -13.08
N LEU A 133 5.23 14.91 -12.26
CA LEU A 133 4.31 16.05 -12.30
C LEU A 133 4.93 17.45 -12.03
N PRO A 134 6.21 17.66 -11.65
CA PRO A 134 6.82 18.99 -11.62
C PRO A 134 6.95 19.69 -12.98
N GLU A 135 6.53 19.07 -14.09
CA GLU A 135 6.22 19.75 -15.36
C GLU A 135 4.78 20.31 -15.40
N ALA A 136 3.92 19.96 -14.43
CA ALA A 136 2.54 20.41 -14.27
C ALA A 136 2.38 21.29 -13.00
N PRO A 137 2.34 22.63 -13.15
CA PRO A 137 2.19 23.59 -12.05
C PRO A 137 1.03 23.31 -11.09
N PHE A 138 -0.03 22.66 -11.59
CA PHE A 138 -1.21 22.26 -10.82
C PHE A 138 -0.87 21.44 -9.57
N PHE A 139 0.10 20.53 -9.65
CA PHE A 139 0.45 19.58 -8.58
C PHE A 139 1.05 20.27 -7.35
N TRP A 140 1.98 21.20 -7.56
CA TRP A 140 2.60 21.97 -6.48
C TRP A 140 1.62 22.97 -5.84
N VAL A 141 0.71 23.52 -6.63
CA VAL A 141 -0.33 24.44 -6.14
C VAL A 141 -1.35 23.70 -5.26
N SER A 142 -1.72 22.46 -5.59
CA SER A 142 -2.67 21.67 -4.79
C SER A 142 -2.11 21.16 -3.46
N VAL A 143 -0.80 20.85 -3.40
CA VAL A 143 -0.13 20.39 -2.16
C VAL A 143 0.05 21.53 -1.15
N ALA A 144 0.17 22.77 -1.61
CA ALA A 144 0.46 23.93 -0.77
C ALA A 144 -0.79 24.62 -0.16
N TYR A 145 -2.00 24.27 -0.58
CA TYR A 145 -3.16 25.17 -0.44
C TYR A 145 -3.94 25.08 0.88
N LYS A 146 -3.64 24.16 1.82
CA LYS A 146 -4.54 23.89 2.96
C LYS A 146 -4.06 24.21 4.40
N PRO A 147 -2.77 24.15 4.79
CA PRO A 147 -2.44 24.37 6.21
C PRO A 147 -2.09 25.81 6.59
N PHE A 148 -2.01 26.76 5.64
CA PHE A 148 -1.23 27.99 5.86
C PHE A 148 -1.94 29.30 5.52
N GLU A 149 -3.16 29.51 6.02
CA GLU A 149 -3.87 30.79 5.95
C GLU A 149 -3.02 32.02 6.34
N GLY A 150 -2.03 31.86 7.23
CA GLY A 150 -1.11 32.94 7.61
C GLY A 150 0.19 33.04 6.81
N LEU A 151 0.68 31.95 6.21
CA LEU A 151 1.98 31.93 5.51
C LEU A 151 1.85 32.43 4.06
N TRP A 152 0.69 32.19 3.43
CA TRP A 152 0.44 32.55 2.02
C TRP A 152 0.56 34.05 1.74
N LYS A 153 0.22 34.90 2.71
CA LYS A 153 0.28 36.37 2.56
C LYS A 153 1.71 36.93 2.37
N HIS A 154 2.74 36.11 2.64
CA HIS A 154 4.16 36.51 2.59
C HIS A 154 5.02 35.61 1.69
N ILE A 155 4.42 34.61 1.04
CA ILE A 155 5.08 33.73 0.07
C ILE A 155 5.12 34.35 -1.34
N ASP A 156 4.22 35.31 -1.63
CA ASP A 156 4.15 36.04 -2.91
C ASP A 156 5.47 36.72 -3.29
N ASP A 157 6.33 37.05 -2.33
CA ASP A 157 7.62 37.72 -2.60
C ASP A 157 8.77 36.76 -2.94
N LYS A 158 8.59 35.44 -2.74
CA LYS A 158 9.67 34.43 -2.89
C LYS A 158 9.37 33.31 -3.89
N ILE A 159 8.16 33.22 -4.43
CA ILE A 159 7.82 32.32 -5.53
C ILE A 159 7.76 33.14 -6.83
N PRO A 160 8.45 32.75 -7.92
CA PRO A 160 8.37 33.47 -9.19
C PRO A 160 6.91 33.55 -9.66
N VAL A 161 6.39 34.78 -9.76
CA VAL A 161 4.99 35.12 -10.10
C VAL A 161 4.55 34.55 -11.46
N ASP A 162 5.49 34.12 -12.29
CA ASP A 162 5.27 33.52 -13.59
C ASP A 162 4.76 32.07 -13.51
N TYR A 163 4.88 31.41 -12.34
CA TYR A 163 4.35 30.06 -12.11
C TYR A 163 2.82 30.01 -11.92
N ILE A 164 2.17 31.15 -11.63
CA ILE A 164 0.76 31.21 -11.18
C ILE A 164 -0.17 31.77 -12.29
N LYS A 165 0.39 32.32 -13.36
CA LYS A 165 -0.40 32.94 -14.42
C LYS A 165 -0.88 31.90 -15.43
N VAL A 166 -2.11 31.43 -15.21
CA VAL A 166 -3.14 31.01 -16.19
C VAL A 166 -3.76 29.67 -15.79
N PHE A 167 -4.95 29.77 -15.20
CA PHE A 167 -5.88 28.66 -15.01
C PHE A 167 -7.14 28.90 -15.85
N PRO A 168 -7.41 28.12 -16.91
CA PRO A 168 -8.69 28.08 -17.57
C PRO A 168 -9.40 26.79 -17.16
N VAL A 169 -9.93 26.73 -15.94
CA VAL A 169 -10.78 25.62 -15.50
C VAL A 169 -12.09 26.20 -14.98
N LEU A 170 -13.19 25.80 -15.63
CA LEU A 170 -14.60 25.97 -15.23
C LEU A 170 -15.29 27.33 -15.43
N GLY A 171 -14.79 28.27 -16.23
CA GLY A 171 -15.60 29.42 -16.70
C GLY A 171 -16.15 30.36 -15.62
N LEU A 172 -15.78 30.14 -14.36
CA LEU A 172 -16.15 30.97 -13.22
C LEU A 172 -15.05 32.02 -13.07
N LYS A 173 -15.38 33.26 -13.44
CA LYS A 173 -14.57 34.44 -13.09
C LYS A 173 -14.77 34.78 -11.61
N LYS A 174 -14.32 33.90 -10.71
CA LYS A 174 -14.29 34.17 -9.26
C LYS A 174 -12.85 34.18 -8.77
N THR A 175 -12.56 35.06 -7.82
CA THR A 175 -11.24 35.19 -7.21
C THR A 175 -11.12 34.21 -6.03
N ALA A 176 -9.90 33.80 -5.68
CA ALA A 176 -9.62 32.89 -4.55
C ALA A 176 -10.34 33.23 -3.22
N PRO A 177 -10.59 34.52 -2.87
CA PRO A 177 -11.34 34.89 -1.67
C PRO A 177 -12.82 34.45 -1.63
N ASP A 178 -13.47 34.25 -2.78
CA ASP A 178 -14.88 33.86 -2.83
C ASP A 178 -15.09 32.37 -2.52
N VAL A 179 -14.09 31.54 -2.84
CA VAL A 179 -14.06 30.10 -2.55
C VAL A 179 -13.74 29.84 -1.07
N TYR A 180 -12.90 30.70 -0.50
CA TYR A 180 -12.47 30.71 0.89
C TYR A 180 -13.63 30.86 1.89
N LYS A 181 -14.57 31.77 1.62
CA LYS A 181 -15.70 32.04 2.52
C LYS A 181 -16.69 30.87 2.66
N LEU A 182 -16.83 30.08 1.59
CA LEU A 182 -17.73 28.93 1.53
C LEU A 182 -17.23 27.69 2.30
N GLN A 183 -15.92 27.60 2.53
CA GLN A 183 -15.28 26.42 3.12
C GLN A 183 -15.04 26.57 4.63
N MET A 184 -14.93 27.81 5.12
CA MET A 184 -14.73 28.13 6.54
C MET A 184 -15.97 27.92 7.40
N GLU A 185 -17.15 27.77 6.80
CA GLU A 185 -18.41 27.53 7.54
C GLU A 185 -18.56 26.07 8.02
N MET A 186 -17.64 25.15 7.68
CA MET A 186 -17.86 23.71 7.83
C MET A 186 -17.08 22.96 8.93
N TYR A 187 -16.01 23.48 9.55
CA TYR A 187 -15.18 22.65 10.46
C TYR A 187 -14.49 23.44 11.58
N ASN A 188 -14.94 23.26 12.83
CA ASN A 188 -14.26 23.74 14.05
C ASN A 188 -14.26 22.68 15.18
N GLY A 189 -13.07 22.44 15.77
CA GLY A 189 -12.79 21.77 17.08
C GLY A 189 -12.15 20.37 16.98
N GLU A 190 -11.10 19.91 17.69
CA GLU A 190 -10.19 20.37 18.77
C GLU A 190 -8.97 19.37 18.86
N PRO A 191 -7.92 19.59 19.70
CA PRO A 191 -6.51 19.22 19.44
C PRO A 191 -5.93 18.02 20.23
N GLY A 192 -4.75 17.50 19.82
CA GLY A 192 -4.04 16.48 20.61
C GLY A 192 -2.56 16.17 20.24
N ILE A 193 -1.69 16.45 21.23
CA ILE A 193 -0.42 15.78 21.63
C ILE A 193 0.92 16.26 21.01
N VAL A 194 1.71 16.89 21.88
CA VAL A 194 3.11 17.31 21.72
C VAL A 194 4.01 16.36 22.50
N ALA A 195 5.02 15.75 21.86
CA ALA A 195 6.29 15.33 22.48
C ALA A 195 7.29 14.72 21.47
N PHE A 196 7.86 15.48 20.53
CA PHE A 196 9.16 15.13 19.92
C PHE A 196 9.91 16.41 19.52
N THR A 197 11.15 16.54 19.97
CA THR A 197 11.85 17.81 20.18
C THR A 197 13.07 17.98 19.25
N GLU A 198 13.35 19.24 18.92
CA GLU A 198 14.54 19.84 18.29
C GLU A 198 14.77 19.66 16.78
N ASP A 199 14.28 18.60 16.13
CA ASP A 199 14.29 18.49 14.66
C ASP A 199 12.88 18.78 14.09
N PRO A 200 12.71 19.85 13.26
CA PRO A 200 11.44 20.17 12.60
C PRO A 200 10.81 19.01 11.83
N THR A 201 11.67 18.13 11.31
CA THR A 201 11.29 16.97 10.50
C THR A 201 10.63 15.91 11.37
N VAL A 202 11.05 15.77 12.63
CA VAL A 202 10.57 14.75 13.57
C VAL A 202 9.34 15.22 14.36
N ALA A 203 9.26 16.50 14.71
CA ALA A 203 8.14 17.06 15.46
C ALA A 203 6.81 16.98 14.67
N ILE A 204 6.82 17.34 13.39
CA ILE A 204 5.63 17.29 12.50
C ILE A 204 5.07 15.87 12.37
N LEU A 205 5.95 14.87 12.25
CA LEU A 205 5.58 13.47 12.05
C LEU A 205 4.98 12.82 13.32
N GLY A 206 5.25 13.39 14.49
CA GLY A 206 4.67 12.98 15.76
C GLY A 206 3.35 13.68 16.11
N GLY A 207 2.79 14.51 15.22
CA GLY A 207 1.60 15.32 15.50
C GLY A 207 1.88 16.56 16.36
N ALA A 208 3.15 16.88 16.64
CA ALA A 208 3.55 18.04 17.40
C ALA A 208 3.87 19.22 16.46
N GLU A 209 3.38 20.42 16.78
CA GLU A 209 3.94 21.62 16.17
C GLU A 209 5.42 21.76 16.57
N PRO A 210 6.36 21.91 15.62
CA PRO A 210 7.76 22.00 15.99
C PRO A 210 8.02 23.28 16.76
N GLN A 211 8.61 23.14 17.96
CA GLN A 211 9.03 24.31 18.73
C GLN A 211 10.14 25.05 17.98
N GLY A 212 9.94 26.35 17.79
CA GLY A 212 10.91 27.22 17.13
C GLY A 212 10.74 27.38 15.62
N LEU A 213 9.69 26.82 14.99
CA LEU A 213 9.39 27.08 13.59
C LEU A 213 8.78 28.49 13.43
N SER A 214 9.47 29.38 12.72
CA SER A 214 9.06 30.75 12.41
C SER A 214 9.22 31.04 10.93
N ILE A 215 8.57 32.12 10.45
CA ILE A 215 8.65 32.58 9.05
C ILE A 215 10.11 32.82 8.61
N GLU A 216 10.99 33.10 9.56
CA GLU A 216 12.39 33.47 9.32
C GLU A 216 13.31 32.24 9.18
N ASN A 217 12.90 31.07 9.67
CA ASN A 217 13.71 29.84 9.68
C ASN A 217 13.04 28.62 9.04
N ALA A 218 11.85 28.80 8.45
CA ALA A 218 11.17 27.75 7.69
C ALA A 218 11.99 27.35 6.45
N ASP A 219 12.63 26.18 6.50
CA ASP A 219 13.13 25.53 5.28
C ASP A 219 11.93 24.98 4.50
N VAL A 220 11.35 25.86 3.67
CA VAL A 220 10.18 25.59 2.83
C VAL A 220 10.33 24.30 2.02
N LYS A 221 11.56 23.93 1.63
CA LYS A 221 11.81 22.68 0.89
C LYS A 221 11.52 21.46 1.77
N LYS A 222 11.96 21.45 3.03
CA LYS A 222 11.72 20.34 3.99
C LYS A 222 10.23 20.19 4.32
N LEU A 223 9.53 21.31 4.51
CA LEU A 223 8.09 21.30 4.76
C LEU A 223 7.35 20.70 3.56
N ILE A 224 7.60 21.18 2.34
CA ILE A 224 6.96 20.65 1.13
C ILE A 224 7.18 19.14 0.96
N ILE A 225 8.36 18.62 1.34
CA ILE A 225 8.63 17.17 1.31
C ILE A 225 7.76 16.44 2.34
N LEU A 226 7.72 16.89 3.60
CA LEU A 226 6.93 16.26 4.65
C LEU A 226 5.42 16.26 4.33
N TRP A 227 4.90 17.37 3.84
CA TRP A 227 3.49 17.48 3.43
C TRP A 227 3.20 16.72 2.13
N GLY A 228 4.18 16.62 1.23
CA GLY A 228 4.12 15.72 0.07
C GLY A 228 4.08 14.25 0.49
N LEU A 229 4.88 13.87 1.49
CA LEU A 229 4.97 12.52 2.08
C LEU A 229 3.67 12.10 2.77
N GLU A 230 3.02 13.00 3.50
CA GLU A 230 1.73 12.76 4.18
C GLU A 230 0.51 12.99 3.26
N GLY A 231 0.70 13.68 2.14
CA GLY A 231 -0.34 13.96 1.13
C GLY A 231 -0.28 13.01 -0.06
N CYS A 232 0.06 13.54 -1.24
CA CYS A 232 0.04 12.77 -2.49
C CYS A 232 0.95 11.54 -2.44
N MET A 233 2.13 11.64 -1.85
CA MET A 233 3.09 10.53 -1.79
C MET A 233 2.70 9.48 -0.73
N ALA A 234 1.83 9.79 0.23
CA ALA A 234 1.28 8.78 1.13
C ALA A 234 0.50 7.71 0.36
N CYS A 235 -0.13 8.12 -0.75
CA CYS A 235 -0.85 7.24 -1.68
C CYS A 235 0.05 6.76 -2.83
N HIS A 236 0.74 7.67 -3.51
CA HIS A 236 1.50 7.37 -4.74
C HIS A 236 2.85 6.72 -4.49
N GLY A 237 3.51 7.03 -3.38
CA GLY A 237 4.82 6.50 -3.01
C GLY A 237 5.95 7.52 -3.21
N ALA A 238 6.82 7.60 -2.20
CA ALA A 238 7.96 8.50 -2.14
C ALA A 238 9.20 7.97 -2.89
N ASN A 239 10.18 8.84 -3.11
CA ASN A 239 11.48 8.51 -3.70
C ASN A 239 12.52 8.25 -2.61
N LEU A 240 12.82 6.98 -2.37
CA LEU A 240 13.83 6.54 -1.44
C LEU A 240 15.13 6.11 -2.14
N ASN A 241 15.28 6.43 -3.44
CA ASN A 241 16.45 6.04 -4.20
C ASN A 241 17.44 7.21 -4.36
N PRO A 242 18.63 7.14 -3.72
CA PRO A 242 19.61 8.23 -3.79
C PRO A 242 20.09 8.49 -5.21
N LYS A 243 20.39 7.42 -5.95
CA LYS A 243 20.92 7.52 -7.32
C LYS A 243 19.92 8.19 -8.26
N PHE A 244 18.64 7.87 -8.10
CA PHE A 244 17.58 8.47 -8.91
C PHE A 244 17.35 9.92 -8.50
N ALA A 245 17.39 10.22 -7.20
CA ALA A 245 17.28 11.59 -6.72
C ALA A 245 18.40 12.50 -7.26
N GLU A 246 19.65 12.04 -7.18
CA GLU A 246 20.81 12.76 -7.75
C GLU A 246 20.66 12.98 -9.26
N GLU A 247 20.16 11.98 -10.00
CA GLU A 247 19.96 12.10 -11.44
C GLU A 247 18.85 13.10 -11.80
N VAL A 248 17.73 13.11 -11.06
CA VAL A 248 16.66 14.09 -11.24
C VAL A 248 17.19 15.50 -10.96
N GLU A 249 17.92 15.69 -9.86
CA GLU A 249 18.53 16.99 -9.51
C GLU A 249 19.49 17.47 -10.58
N LYS A 250 20.38 16.59 -11.06
CA LYS A 250 21.34 16.89 -12.12
C LYS A 250 20.66 17.33 -13.41
N ARG A 251 19.54 16.69 -13.78
CA ARG A 251 18.83 16.97 -15.05
C ARG A 251 17.90 18.16 -14.99
N THR A 252 17.26 18.37 -13.85
CA THR A 252 16.14 19.32 -13.72
C THR A 252 16.47 20.54 -12.87
N GLY A 253 17.55 20.48 -12.08
CA GLY A 253 17.86 21.46 -11.03
C GLY A 253 16.86 21.44 -9.87
N LYS A 254 15.90 20.52 -9.87
CA LYS A 254 14.85 20.40 -8.85
C LYS A 254 15.20 19.31 -7.85
N PHE A 255 15.01 19.62 -6.57
CA PHE A 255 15.15 18.66 -5.49
C PHE A 255 14.18 17.49 -5.68
N ALA A 256 14.71 16.27 -5.58
CA ALA A 256 14.00 15.05 -5.99
C ALA A 256 13.58 14.15 -4.83
N GLY A 257 13.34 14.76 -3.67
CA GLY A 257 12.62 14.11 -2.58
C GLY A 257 13.37 12.93 -1.99
N TYR A 258 14.68 13.02 -1.79
CA TYR A 258 15.40 11.98 -1.08
C TYR A 258 15.39 12.26 0.41
N VAL A 259 14.82 11.33 1.17
CA VAL A 259 14.58 11.49 2.60
C VAL A 259 15.85 11.07 3.37
N PHE A 260 16.95 11.78 3.14
CA PHE A 260 18.13 11.73 4.01
C PHE A 260 18.22 13.02 4.79
N VAL A 261 18.64 12.91 6.05
CA VAL A 261 18.87 14.08 6.90
C VAL A 261 19.84 15.02 6.16
N PRO A 262 19.43 16.24 5.80
CA PRO A 262 20.22 17.14 4.96
C PRO A 262 21.63 17.35 5.51
N GLY A 263 22.64 17.22 4.64
CA GLY A 263 24.05 17.34 5.03
C GLY A 263 24.67 16.07 5.63
N THR A 264 23.93 14.96 5.68
CA THR A 264 24.43 13.68 6.16
C THR A 264 24.14 12.53 5.19
N LYS A 265 24.91 11.44 5.30
CA LYS A 265 24.57 10.14 4.71
C LYS A 265 23.70 9.29 5.66
N LYS A 266 23.07 9.89 6.67
CA LYS A 266 22.28 9.19 7.69
C LYS A 266 20.81 9.17 7.30
N PHE A 267 20.22 7.99 7.47
CA PHE A 267 18.82 7.70 7.20
C PHE A 267 17.92 8.55 8.10
N ASP A 268 16.92 9.19 7.50
CA ASP A 268 15.87 9.88 8.25
C ASP A 268 14.75 8.87 8.60
N PRO A 269 14.42 8.67 9.89
CA PRO A 269 13.37 7.74 10.32
C PRO A 269 12.00 7.99 9.69
N SER A 270 11.75 9.18 9.15
CA SER A 270 10.50 9.53 8.44
C SER A 270 10.26 8.69 7.18
N ILE A 271 11.29 8.07 6.60
CA ILE A 271 11.17 7.11 5.49
C ILE A 271 10.24 5.94 5.81
N ILE A 272 10.24 5.50 7.08
CA ILE A 272 9.49 4.32 7.55
C ILE A 272 7.98 4.53 7.39
N LEU A 273 7.52 5.78 7.20
CA LEU A 273 6.11 6.12 7.10
C LEU A 273 5.56 6.03 5.66
N ASN A 274 6.42 5.98 4.64
CA ASN A 274 5.93 5.94 3.26
C ASN A 274 5.61 4.51 2.79
N HIS A 275 4.32 4.23 2.66
CA HIS A 275 3.77 2.97 2.17
C HIS A 275 2.98 3.15 0.86
N GLY A 276 3.21 4.28 0.17
CA GLY A 276 2.51 4.57 -1.08
C GLY A 276 2.86 3.55 -2.15
N ILE A 277 1.85 3.14 -2.92
CA ILE A 277 1.86 1.91 -3.71
C ILE A 277 2.99 1.84 -4.73
N GLY A 278 3.44 2.99 -5.27
CA GLY A 278 4.49 3.11 -6.28
C GLY A 278 5.80 3.69 -5.77
N ARG A 279 6.13 3.48 -4.49
CA ARG A 279 7.37 3.94 -3.84
C ARG A 279 8.62 3.56 -4.66
N ILE A 280 9.55 4.49 -4.85
CA ILE A 280 10.82 4.23 -5.53
C ILE A 280 11.82 3.79 -4.45
N ASN A 281 12.21 2.51 -4.42
CA ASN A 281 12.96 1.96 -3.29
C ASN A 281 14.49 2.18 -3.40
N PRO A 282 15.23 2.10 -2.28
CA PRO A 282 16.69 2.30 -2.27
C PRO A 282 17.47 1.33 -3.15
N ASP A 283 16.95 0.13 -3.36
CA ASP A 283 17.54 -0.90 -4.24
C ASP A 283 17.10 -0.79 -5.71
N GLY A 284 16.36 0.27 -6.05
CA GLY A 284 15.84 0.54 -7.39
C GLY A 284 14.61 -0.26 -7.81
N SER A 285 14.07 -1.10 -6.93
CA SER A 285 12.75 -1.69 -7.20
C SER A 285 11.63 -0.66 -7.01
N LEU A 286 10.48 -0.89 -7.63
CA LEU A 286 9.34 0.01 -7.55
C LEU A 286 8.16 -0.65 -6.83
N GLY A 287 7.56 0.11 -5.93
CA GLY A 287 6.35 -0.17 -5.20
C GLY A 287 6.54 -0.59 -3.75
N ALA A 288 5.41 -0.62 -3.03
CA ALA A 288 5.29 -1.01 -1.63
C ALA A 288 4.28 -2.16 -1.53
N CYS A 289 4.75 -3.39 -1.34
CA CYS A 289 3.88 -4.58 -1.29
C CYS A 289 2.94 -4.56 -0.09
N GLU A 290 3.30 -3.84 0.96
CA GLU A 290 2.54 -3.67 2.18
C GLU A 290 1.36 -2.68 2.04
N ALA A 291 1.20 -2.01 0.90
CA ALA A 291 0.16 -0.99 0.71
C ALA A 291 -1.28 -1.51 0.82
N CYS A 292 -1.53 -2.80 0.55
CA CYS A 292 -2.89 -3.39 0.64
C CYS A 292 -3.03 -4.41 1.77
N HIS A 293 -1.99 -5.22 2.03
CA HIS A 293 -1.93 -6.16 3.15
C HIS A 293 -0.78 -5.74 4.07
N PHE A 294 -1.11 -4.89 5.02
CA PHE A 294 -0.14 -4.17 5.86
C PHE A 294 0.83 -5.11 6.59
N ALA A 295 2.08 -4.66 6.71
CA ALA A 295 3.01 -5.25 7.64
C ALA A 295 2.51 -5.06 9.08
N HIS A 296 2.67 -6.02 9.99
CA HIS A 296 3.48 -7.24 9.87
C HIS A 296 2.63 -8.52 9.81
N SER A 297 1.30 -8.42 9.86
CA SER A 297 0.39 -9.55 9.68
C SER A 297 0.27 -10.01 8.22
N PHE A 298 0.47 -9.11 7.25
CA PHE A 298 0.32 -9.35 5.80
C PHE A 298 -0.99 -10.07 5.46
N SER A 299 -2.08 -9.63 6.09
CA SER A 299 -3.36 -10.32 6.05
C SER A 299 -4.10 -10.10 4.72
N ILE A 300 -4.36 -11.18 3.99
CA ILE A 300 -5.23 -11.15 2.81
C ILE A 300 -6.66 -10.73 3.14
N LYS A 301 -7.10 -10.91 4.40
CA LYS A 301 -8.41 -10.43 4.85
C LYS A 301 -8.47 -8.91 4.71
N ILE A 302 -7.42 -8.21 5.18
CA ILE A 302 -7.33 -6.75 5.07
C ILE A 302 -7.32 -6.34 3.61
N ALA A 303 -6.49 -6.95 2.76
CA ALA A 303 -6.44 -6.61 1.33
C ALA A 303 -7.78 -6.79 0.58
N ARG A 304 -8.64 -7.71 1.04
CA ARG A 304 -9.96 -7.95 0.44
C ARG A 304 -11.06 -7.04 0.96
N LYS A 305 -10.89 -6.52 2.16
CA LYS A 305 -11.85 -5.63 2.80
C LYS A 305 -11.62 -4.22 2.22
N ALA A 306 -12.55 -3.86 1.34
CA ALA A 306 -12.41 -2.81 0.34
C ALA A 306 -12.15 -1.41 0.93
N TRP A 307 -12.78 -1.07 2.06
CA TRP A 307 -12.69 0.28 2.61
C TRP A 307 -11.40 0.50 3.41
N GLU A 308 -10.81 -0.57 3.94
CA GLU A 308 -9.61 -0.53 4.77
C GLU A 308 -8.33 -0.47 3.93
N ALA A 309 -8.26 -1.27 2.86
CA ALA A 309 -7.05 -1.34 2.03
C ALA A 309 -7.08 -0.37 0.83
N CYS A 310 -8.21 -0.32 0.10
CA CYS A 310 -8.31 0.50 -1.11
C CYS A 310 -8.78 1.93 -0.80
N GLY A 311 -9.75 2.06 0.11
CA GLY A 311 -10.35 3.35 0.50
C GLY A 311 -9.36 4.35 1.11
N ARG A 312 -8.19 3.90 1.58
CA ARG A 312 -7.09 4.78 2.01
C ARG A 312 -6.58 5.71 0.90
N CYS A 313 -6.69 5.30 -0.36
CA CYS A 313 -6.18 6.06 -1.51
C CYS A 313 -7.26 6.35 -2.55
N HIS A 314 -8.25 5.48 -2.67
CA HIS A 314 -9.31 5.55 -3.68
C HIS A 314 -10.58 6.22 -3.12
N TYR A 315 -10.42 7.45 -2.64
CA TYR A 315 -11.46 8.27 -2.04
C TYR A 315 -11.28 9.73 -2.48
N GLY A 316 -12.23 10.60 -2.12
CA GLY A 316 -12.11 12.03 -2.34
C GLY A 316 -12.52 12.50 -3.75
N ALA A 317 -12.30 13.78 -4.03
CA ALA A 317 -12.94 14.48 -5.13
C ALA A 317 -12.44 14.07 -6.54
N ASP A 318 -11.19 13.63 -6.66
CA ASP A 318 -10.53 13.33 -7.94
C ASP A 318 -10.81 11.90 -8.44
N HIS A 319 -10.98 10.96 -7.53
CA HIS A 319 -11.40 9.59 -7.83
C HIS A 319 -12.18 8.97 -6.64
N PRO A 320 -13.48 9.32 -6.49
CA PRO A 320 -14.33 8.90 -5.38
C PRO A 320 -14.80 7.44 -5.48
N ASN A 321 -13.88 6.49 -5.71
CA ASN A 321 -14.25 5.10 -5.96
C ASN A 321 -14.91 4.44 -4.75
N ASP A 322 -14.36 4.66 -3.55
CA ASP A 322 -14.87 4.10 -2.29
C ASP A 322 -16.27 4.64 -1.96
N GLU A 323 -16.49 5.95 -2.12
CA GLU A 323 -17.80 6.58 -1.88
C GLU A 323 -18.86 6.05 -2.85
N HIS A 324 -18.54 5.93 -4.14
CA HIS A 324 -19.46 5.39 -5.13
C HIS A 324 -19.74 3.90 -4.90
N TRP A 325 -18.73 3.11 -4.54
CA TRP A 325 -18.92 1.70 -4.24
C TRP A 325 -19.78 1.52 -2.99
N LYS A 326 -19.51 2.25 -1.90
CA LYS A 326 -20.29 2.21 -0.65
C LYS A 326 -21.76 2.60 -0.87
N ALA A 327 -22.02 3.59 -1.73
CA ALA A 327 -23.37 4.02 -2.07
C ALA A 327 -24.11 3.05 -3.03
N SER A 328 -23.40 2.10 -3.64
CA SER A 328 -24.00 1.13 -4.57
C SER A 328 -24.65 -0.06 -3.84
N MET A 329 -25.51 -0.81 -4.53
CA MET A 329 -26.05 -2.07 -4.02
C MET A 329 -24.95 -3.09 -3.70
N HIS A 330 -23.82 -3.08 -4.43
CA HIS A 330 -22.70 -3.97 -4.13
C HIS A 330 -22.08 -3.63 -2.76
N GLY A 331 -21.79 -2.34 -2.51
CA GLY A 331 -21.26 -1.89 -1.23
C GLY A 331 -22.23 -2.14 -0.09
N ALA A 332 -23.52 -1.86 -0.28
CA ALA A 332 -24.55 -2.12 0.72
C ALA A 332 -24.62 -3.61 1.12
N LEU A 333 -24.54 -4.53 0.15
CA LEU A 333 -24.50 -5.97 0.44
C LEU A 333 -23.24 -6.37 1.22
N VAL A 334 -22.07 -5.89 0.80
CA VAL A 334 -20.81 -6.23 1.50
C VAL A 334 -20.80 -5.69 2.92
N LEU A 335 -21.26 -4.45 3.13
CA LEU A 335 -21.30 -3.84 4.45
C LEU A 335 -22.36 -4.48 5.36
N GLY A 336 -23.51 -4.88 4.80
CA GLY A 336 -24.59 -5.52 5.54
C GLY A 336 -24.32 -6.99 5.91
N GLU A 337 -23.51 -7.70 5.12
CA GLU A 337 -23.20 -9.13 5.28
C GLU A 337 -21.70 -9.36 5.59
N TYR A 338 -21.01 -8.33 6.08
CA TYR A 338 -19.54 -8.29 6.16
C TYR A 338 -18.93 -9.47 6.96
N GLU A 339 -19.59 -9.91 8.02
CA GLU A 339 -19.12 -11.01 8.88
C GLU A 339 -19.35 -12.40 8.25
N ASP A 340 -20.23 -12.51 7.25
CA ASP A 340 -20.59 -13.79 6.63
C ASP A 340 -19.59 -14.21 5.53
N TYR A 341 -18.67 -13.32 5.15
CA TYR A 341 -17.78 -13.52 4.00
C TYR A 341 -16.54 -14.32 4.41
N ALA A 342 -16.12 -15.27 3.56
CA ALA A 342 -14.94 -16.09 3.81
C ALA A 342 -13.63 -15.37 3.40
N TRP A 343 -13.26 -14.35 4.17
CA TRP A 343 -12.17 -13.41 3.84
C TRP A 343 -10.76 -14.03 3.68
N ASP A 344 -10.47 -15.21 4.24
CA ASP A 344 -9.15 -15.86 4.20
C ASP A 344 -8.98 -16.99 3.19
N LYS A 345 -9.98 -17.24 2.34
CA LYS A 345 -9.87 -18.23 1.25
C LYS A 345 -8.64 -17.97 0.39
N ARG A 346 -8.06 -19.01 -0.22
CA ARG A 346 -6.94 -18.80 -1.15
C ARG A 346 -7.40 -17.93 -2.33
N PRO A 347 -6.52 -17.12 -2.96
CA PRO A 347 -6.89 -16.20 -4.02
C PRO A 347 -7.78 -16.81 -5.11
N ASN A 348 -7.37 -17.95 -5.65
CA ASN A 348 -8.08 -18.65 -6.74
C ASN A 348 -9.20 -19.59 -6.26
N ASP A 349 -9.54 -19.57 -4.96
CA ASP A 349 -10.62 -20.39 -4.38
C ASP A 349 -11.78 -19.54 -3.86
N TRP A 350 -11.65 -18.21 -3.82
CA TRP A 350 -12.67 -17.29 -3.28
C TRP A 350 -13.76 -17.01 -4.31
N ARG A 351 -14.95 -17.59 -4.12
CA ARG A 351 -16.00 -17.67 -5.15
C ARG A 351 -17.22 -16.79 -4.86
N PRO A 352 -17.71 -16.03 -5.86
CA PRO A 352 -18.98 -15.31 -5.73
C PRO A 352 -20.15 -16.28 -5.56
N GLY A 353 -21.16 -15.88 -4.80
CA GLY A 353 -22.35 -16.68 -4.47
C GLY A 353 -22.12 -17.83 -3.48
N ARG A 354 -20.86 -18.18 -3.19
CA ARG A 354 -20.49 -19.22 -2.22
C ARG A 354 -19.76 -18.68 -1.01
N ASP A 355 -18.73 -17.86 -1.25
CA ASP A 355 -17.84 -17.32 -0.22
C ASP A 355 -18.08 -15.83 0.04
N TYR A 356 -18.79 -15.15 -0.88
CA TYR A 356 -19.23 -13.76 -0.78
C TYR A 356 -20.41 -13.53 -1.72
N ARG A 357 -21.35 -12.66 -1.36
CA ARG A 357 -22.53 -12.34 -2.18
C ARG A 357 -22.33 -11.12 -3.06
N GLY A 358 -21.94 -10.01 -2.45
CA GLY A 358 -21.63 -8.73 -3.08
C GLY A 358 -20.14 -8.63 -3.40
N PRO A 359 -19.76 -8.02 -4.53
CA PRO A 359 -18.35 -7.86 -4.86
C PRO A 359 -17.69 -6.73 -4.07
N THR A 360 -16.43 -6.94 -3.71
CA THR A 360 -15.49 -5.95 -3.17
C THR A 360 -14.62 -5.36 -4.27
N CYS A 361 -13.86 -4.30 -3.95
CA CYS A 361 -12.79 -3.79 -4.81
C CYS A 361 -11.83 -4.91 -5.24
N ALA A 362 -11.35 -5.70 -4.28
CA ALA A 362 -10.40 -6.78 -4.54
C ALA A 362 -11.01 -7.91 -5.38
N SER A 363 -12.25 -8.33 -5.11
CA SER A 363 -12.86 -9.41 -5.91
C SER A 363 -13.06 -8.99 -7.36
N CYS A 364 -13.44 -7.74 -7.64
CA CYS A 364 -13.61 -7.26 -9.01
C CYS A 364 -12.27 -7.03 -9.72
N HIS A 365 -11.33 -6.33 -9.08
CA HIS A 365 -10.12 -5.87 -9.78
C HIS A 365 -8.94 -6.83 -9.70
N MET A 366 -8.91 -7.70 -8.69
CA MET A 366 -7.81 -8.63 -8.44
C MET A 366 -8.27 -10.08 -8.36
N GLY A 367 -9.58 -10.33 -8.32
CA GLY A 367 -10.14 -11.67 -8.12
C GLY A 367 -10.06 -12.56 -9.36
N ALA A 368 -10.21 -13.86 -9.09
CA ALA A 368 -10.34 -14.88 -10.11
C ALA A 368 -11.72 -14.84 -10.78
N VAL A 369 -11.77 -15.38 -12.00
CA VAL A 369 -13.00 -15.66 -12.74
C VAL A 369 -13.05 -17.15 -13.02
N PHE A 370 -14.19 -17.76 -12.78
CA PHE A 370 -14.40 -19.19 -12.97
C PHE A 370 -15.20 -19.49 -14.24
N ASP A 371 -14.93 -20.63 -14.89
CA ASP A 371 -15.79 -21.16 -15.96
C ASP A 371 -17.02 -21.90 -15.39
N GLU A 372 -17.90 -22.38 -16.28
CA GLU A 372 -19.13 -23.08 -15.92
C GLU A 372 -18.88 -24.40 -15.17
N GLN A 373 -17.70 -24.99 -15.34
CA GLN A 373 -17.26 -26.20 -14.66
C GLN A 373 -16.59 -25.88 -13.30
N GLY A 374 -16.45 -24.60 -12.97
CA GLY A 374 -15.83 -24.12 -11.75
C GLY A 374 -14.31 -24.06 -11.81
N ASN A 375 -13.65 -24.28 -12.95
CA ASN A 375 -12.21 -24.10 -13.08
C ASN A 375 -11.85 -22.62 -13.18
N VAL A 376 -10.60 -22.27 -12.82
CA VAL A 376 -10.10 -20.91 -12.93
C VAL A 376 -9.87 -20.57 -14.41
N LYS A 377 -10.70 -19.68 -14.95
CA LYS A 377 -10.59 -19.14 -16.32
C LYS A 377 -9.65 -17.95 -16.37
N TYR A 378 -9.77 -17.03 -15.41
CA TYR A 378 -8.81 -15.95 -15.18
C TYR A 378 -8.34 -16.05 -13.73
N ALA A 379 -7.03 -16.15 -13.51
CA ALA A 379 -6.50 -16.17 -12.16
C ALA A 379 -6.63 -14.81 -11.46
N SER A 380 -6.60 -14.85 -10.13
CA SER A 380 -6.40 -13.65 -9.32
C SER A 380 -5.08 -12.99 -9.71
N SER A 381 -5.00 -11.66 -9.69
CA SER A 381 -3.83 -10.94 -10.19
C SER A 381 -3.47 -9.70 -9.37
N HIS A 382 -2.16 -9.38 -9.34
CA HIS A 382 -1.65 -8.11 -8.81
C HIS A 382 -1.53 -7.00 -9.88
N ASP A 383 -1.89 -7.27 -11.14
CA ASP A 383 -2.20 -6.21 -12.10
C ASP A 383 -3.68 -5.81 -12.00
N VAL A 384 -3.96 -4.87 -11.10
CA VAL A 384 -5.30 -4.29 -10.87
C VAL A 384 -5.89 -3.66 -12.14
N ALA A 385 -5.05 -3.22 -13.08
CA ALA A 385 -5.48 -2.60 -14.33
C ALA A 385 -5.83 -3.61 -15.42
N SER A 386 -5.60 -4.91 -15.20
CA SER A 386 -5.87 -5.98 -16.16
C SER A 386 -7.36 -6.16 -16.50
N ILE A 387 -8.28 -5.61 -15.70
CA ILE A 387 -9.72 -5.58 -15.99
C ILE A 387 -10.20 -4.22 -16.53
N CYS A 388 -9.36 -3.19 -16.45
CA CYS A 388 -9.76 -1.80 -16.69
C CYS A 388 -9.66 -1.44 -18.18
N LYS A 389 -10.80 -1.04 -18.77
CA LYS A 389 -10.83 -0.34 -20.07
C LYS A 389 -10.53 1.16 -19.89
N TRP A 390 -11.29 1.81 -19.02
CA TRP A 390 -11.18 3.25 -18.76
C TRP A 390 -10.30 3.48 -17.54
N LYS A 391 -9.25 4.30 -17.70
CA LYS A 391 -8.42 4.75 -16.59
C LYS A 391 -8.97 6.11 -16.14
N LEU A 392 -10.11 6.06 -15.47
CA LEU A 392 -10.84 7.22 -14.98
C LEU A 392 -9.94 8.00 -14.01
N GLY A 393 -9.75 9.30 -14.27
CA GLY A 393 -8.81 10.16 -13.55
C GLY A 393 -8.17 11.23 -14.45
N LYS A 394 -7.93 10.90 -15.74
CA LYS A 394 -7.58 11.87 -16.80
C LYS A 394 -8.08 11.36 -18.15
N TRP A 395 -9.26 11.80 -18.58
CA TRP A 395 -9.90 11.32 -19.82
C TRP A 395 -9.01 11.51 -21.07
N LEU A 396 -8.24 12.60 -21.14
CA LEU A 396 -7.24 12.84 -22.19
C LEU A 396 -6.15 11.76 -22.21
N MET A 397 -5.69 11.33 -21.04
CA MET A 397 -4.67 10.28 -20.90
C MET A 397 -5.22 8.90 -21.28
N SER A 398 -6.51 8.67 -21.06
CA SER A 398 -7.17 7.45 -21.53
C SER A 398 -7.15 7.36 -23.06
N LEU A 399 -7.32 8.48 -23.78
CA LEU A 399 -7.24 8.51 -25.25
C LEU A 399 -5.80 8.30 -25.77
N LEU A 400 -4.82 8.98 -25.18
CA LEU A 400 -3.40 8.81 -25.52
C LEU A 400 -2.94 7.35 -25.31
N ARG A 401 -3.34 6.74 -24.20
CA ARG A 401 -3.01 5.34 -23.89
C ARG A 401 -3.73 4.34 -24.81
N VAL A 402 -4.99 4.58 -25.19
CA VAL A 402 -5.69 3.75 -26.19
C VAL A 402 -5.03 3.84 -27.57
N ALA A 403 -4.43 4.98 -27.91
CA ALA A 403 -3.64 5.16 -29.12
C ALA A 403 -2.23 4.51 -29.03
N GLY A 404 -1.91 3.78 -27.96
CA GLY A 404 -0.60 3.17 -27.74
C GLY A 404 0.51 4.19 -27.43
N MET A 405 0.15 5.43 -27.12
CA MET A 405 1.13 6.47 -26.80
C MET A 405 1.59 6.35 -25.35
N ARG A 406 2.87 6.65 -25.13
CA ARG A 406 3.48 6.73 -23.80
C ARG A 406 2.76 7.75 -22.93
N ASP A 407 2.71 7.48 -21.63
CA ASP A 407 2.19 8.44 -20.68
C ASP A 407 3.08 9.72 -20.61
N PRO A 408 2.56 10.91 -20.95
CA PRO A 408 3.33 12.15 -20.90
C PRO A 408 3.80 12.55 -19.50
N SER A 409 3.25 11.98 -18.41
CA SER A 409 3.73 12.24 -17.05
C SER A 409 5.03 11.51 -16.70
N ALA A 410 5.62 10.75 -17.63
CA ALA A 410 6.93 10.14 -17.45
C ALA A 410 7.85 10.48 -18.64
N PRO A 411 8.77 11.46 -18.48
CA PRO A 411 9.70 11.89 -19.52
C PRO A 411 10.59 10.78 -20.04
N ALA A 412 10.92 10.82 -21.35
CA ALA A 412 11.69 9.80 -22.07
C ALA A 412 12.88 9.24 -21.27
N TRP A 413 13.68 10.16 -20.76
CA TRP A 413 14.91 9.91 -20.01
C TRP A 413 14.72 9.06 -18.74
N VAL A 414 13.54 9.05 -18.12
CA VAL A 414 13.26 8.24 -16.92
C VAL A 414 13.18 6.76 -17.27
N CYS A 415 12.56 6.42 -18.41
CA CYS A 415 12.54 5.03 -18.88
C CYS A 415 13.94 4.57 -19.27
N GLU A 416 14.69 5.43 -19.97
CA GLU A 416 16.09 5.14 -20.34
C GLU A 416 16.97 4.95 -19.10
N TYR A 417 16.78 5.78 -18.07
CA TYR A 417 17.47 5.67 -16.79
C TYR A 417 17.20 4.31 -16.14
N TRP A 418 15.92 3.92 -15.99
CA TRP A 418 15.58 2.66 -15.34
C TRP A 418 16.03 1.43 -16.13
N GLU A 419 15.93 1.47 -17.46
CA GLU A 419 16.43 0.39 -18.31
C GLU A 419 17.94 0.26 -18.21
N LYS A 420 18.68 1.37 -18.23
CA LYS A 420 20.14 1.38 -18.15
C LYS A 420 20.66 0.99 -16.77
N GLU A 421 20.15 1.62 -15.71
CA GLU A 421 20.70 1.48 -14.36
C GLU A 421 20.22 0.20 -13.66
N TYR A 422 19.04 -0.31 -14.02
CA TYR A 422 18.42 -1.43 -13.32
C TYR A 422 17.89 -2.53 -14.24
N GLY A 423 18.08 -2.43 -15.56
CA GLY A 423 17.58 -3.43 -16.52
C GLY A 423 16.06 -3.49 -16.61
N MET A 424 15.36 -2.49 -16.08
CA MET A 424 13.91 -2.51 -15.90
C MET A 424 13.24 -1.63 -16.96
N LYS A 425 12.47 -2.28 -17.84
CA LYS A 425 11.63 -1.58 -18.81
C LYS A 425 10.34 -1.12 -18.14
N ILE A 426 10.18 0.19 -18.01
CA ILE A 426 8.91 0.79 -17.62
C ILE A 426 8.00 0.78 -18.85
N VAL A 427 7.07 -0.16 -18.88
CA VAL A 427 6.10 -0.31 -19.95
C VAL A 427 4.74 0.14 -19.44
N TYR A 428 4.12 1.09 -20.15
CA TYR A 428 2.75 1.48 -19.85
C TYR A 428 1.78 0.47 -20.46
N PRO A 429 0.71 0.07 -19.73
CA PRO A 429 -0.12 -1.06 -20.17
C PRO A 429 -0.71 -0.84 -21.56
N GLU A 430 -0.58 -1.88 -22.40
CA GLU A 430 -0.92 -1.93 -23.82
C GLU A 430 -2.39 -1.58 -24.15
N PRO A 431 -2.66 -1.23 -25.43
CA PRO A 431 -3.98 -0.86 -25.96
C PRO A 431 -4.96 -2.03 -26.18
N ASP A 432 -4.66 -3.28 -25.80
CA ASP A 432 -5.63 -4.40 -25.90
C ASP A 432 -6.73 -4.33 -24.82
N TRP A 433 -7.54 -3.28 -24.90
CA TRP A 433 -8.70 -3.07 -24.05
C TRP A 433 -9.81 -4.09 -24.32
N LYS A 434 -9.77 -4.81 -25.45
CA LYS A 434 -10.80 -5.79 -25.84
C LYS A 434 -10.74 -7.00 -24.92
N GLU A 435 -9.56 -7.57 -24.71
CA GLU A 435 -9.41 -8.70 -23.78
C GLU A 435 -9.72 -8.28 -22.33
N ARG A 436 -9.33 -7.06 -21.91
CA ARG A 436 -9.71 -6.53 -20.60
C ARG A 436 -11.22 -6.38 -20.43
N ARG A 437 -11.93 -5.89 -21.46
CA ARG A 437 -13.40 -5.81 -21.45
C ARG A 437 -14.03 -7.21 -21.42
N LYS A 438 -13.45 -8.19 -22.11
CA LYS A 438 -13.90 -9.59 -22.04
C LYS A 438 -13.76 -10.14 -20.63
N ARG A 439 -12.59 -9.99 -19.99
CA ARG A 439 -12.40 -10.33 -18.57
C ARG A 439 -13.42 -9.64 -17.67
N CYS A 440 -13.69 -8.34 -17.89
CA CYS A 440 -14.68 -7.57 -17.14
C CYS A 440 -16.09 -8.16 -17.26
N ILE A 441 -16.55 -8.47 -18.48
CA ILE A 441 -17.86 -9.08 -18.70
C ILE A 441 -17.93 -10.46 -18.02
N GLU A 442 -16.87 -11.27 -18.15
CA GLU A 442 -16.81 -12.59 -17.54
C GLU A 442 -16.80 -12.51 -16.00
N MET A 443 -16.12 -11.52 -15.40
CA MET A 443 -16.18 -11.25 -13.96
C MET A 443 -17.61 -10.96 -13.48
N CYS A 444 -18.33 -10.08 -14.19
CA CYS A 444 -19.73 -9.78 -13.88
C CYS A 444 -20.66 -10.98 -14.11
N SER A 445 -20.33 -11.82 -15.10
CA SER A 445 -21.15 -12.97 -15.50
C SER A 445 -21.12 -14.12 -14.49
N GLN A 446 -20.31 -14.02 -13.44
CA GLN A 446 -20.32 -14.96 -12.33
C GLN A 446 -21.57 -14.81 -11.45
N CYS A 447 -22.24 -13.66 -11.49
CA CYS A 447 -23.48 -13.38 -10.75
C CYS A 447 -24.63 -12.91 -11.65
N HIS A 448 -24.33 -12.38 -12.82
CA HIS A 448 -25.31 -11.80 -13.74
C HIS A 448 -25.30 -12.50 -15.10
N THR A 449 -26.35 -12.28 -15.90
CA THR A 449 -26.30 -12.73 -17.28
C THR A 449 -25.29 -11.91 -18.07
N LYS A 450 -24.66 -12.52 -19.09
CA LYS A 450 -23.75 -11.81 -20.01
C LYS A 450 -24.42 -10.61 -20.68
N TYR A 451 -25.72 -10.70 -20.94
CA TYR A 451 -26.50 -9.59 -21.49
C TYR A 451 -26.55 -8.40 -20.53
N TYR A 452 -26.90 -8.63 -19.26
CA TYR A 452 -26.93 -7.57 -18.23
C TYR A 452 -25.54 -6.95 -17.99
N ALA A 453 -24.48 -7.76 -18.04
CA ALA A 453 -23.11 -7.27 -17.88
C ALA A 453 -22.59 -6.46 -19.10
N ALA A 454 -23.16 -6.71 -20.29
CA ALA A 454 -22.74 -6.10 -21.54
C ALA A 454 -23.53 -4.83 -21.90
N SER A 455 -24.82 -4.77 -21.51
CA SER A 455 -25.67 -3.57 -21.59
C SER A 455 -25.10 -2.45 -20.73
#